data_AF-A0A832DF17-F1
#
_entry.id   AF-A0A832DF17-F1
#
_cell.length_a   1.000
_cell.length_b   1.000
_cell.length_c   1.000
_cell.angle_alpha   90.00
_cell.angle_beta   90.00
_cell.angle_gamma   90.00
#
_symmetry.space_group_name_H-M   'P 1'
#
loop_
_entity.id
_entity.type
_entity.pdbx_description
1 polymer ?
#
loop_
_entity_poly.entity_id
_entity_poly.type
_entity_poly.pdbx_seq_one_letter_code
_entity_poly.pdbx_strand_id
1 'polypeptide(L)'
;MINKIDLAKSARYLFAIAVLLLLAAIIIDSYISIDKPELKKKEITALEADSLFKQALKNYGVTERFISVKKNKKNPNDSAYSVKVYKDVPISLILLEIENLFFPTTAEIQSQEEAIGGKTITKIILDNQASLTAEFVSDKNLTREKGKIGFVVYNLDYSVDNSSLLNTPEQIIFLLTPSAESKKFIGKILSAGKRYALLINDEIQELNYKIDESYQIKRNKKSFENLFKHFPSAAFIAIDDKSDLYQSAIRDFLLKELEWRKAFYIKLSQFDLFDSYSGSTERAFGEMIKSMNKNESKIILINSKNFKELLHLIPAYRKIGYRFVSATELLR
;
A
#
# COMPACT_ATOMS: atom_id res chain seq x y z
N MET A 1 36.02 27.66 -23.56
CA MET A 1 36.89 28.31 -22.56
C MET A 1 36.32 28.01 -21.18
N ILE A 2 36.89 27.03 -20.48
CA ILE A 2 36.48 26.70 -19.10
C ILE A 2 37.24 27.67 -18.20
N ASN A 3 36.54 28.63 -17.59
CA ASN A 3 37.14 29.54 -16.63
C ASN A 3 37.79 28.70 -15.53
N LYS A 4 39.11 28.86 -15.34
CA LYS A 4 39.83 28.29 -14.20
C LYS A 4 39.20 28.88 -12.93
N ILE A 5 38.32 28.11 -12.31
CA ILE A 5 37.76 28.43 -11.02
C ILE A 5 38.95 28.43 -10.06
N ASP A 6 39.24 29.61 -9.51
CA ASP A 6 40.27 29.79 -8.50
C ASP A 6 39.79 29.08 -7.22
N LEU A 7 40.22 27.82 -7.08
CA LEU A 7 39.83 26.90 -6.01
C LEU A 7 39.99 27.54 -4.62
N ALA A 8 41.01 28.39 -4.43
CA ALA A 8 41.23 29.07 -3.16
C ALA A 8 40.15 30.13 -2.88
N LYS A 9 39.70 30.87 -3.91
CA LYS A 9 38.59 31.82 -3.76
C LYS A 9 37.27 31.11 -3.55
N SER A 10 36.99 30.06 -4.32
CA SER A 10 35.75 29.28 -4.17
C SER A 10 35.66 28.60 -2.80
N ALA A 11 36.77 28.06 -2.29
CA ALA A 11 36.82 27.49 -0.94
C ALA A 11 36.56 28.54 0.14
N ARG A 12 37.08 29.76 0.00
CA ARG A 12 36.81 30.87 0.95
C ARG A 12 35.34 31.30 0.93
N TYR A 13 34.72 31.39 -0.25
CA TYR A 13 33.29 31.69 -0.36
C TYR A 13 32.42 30.60 0.24
N LEU A 14 32.72 29.32 -0.03
CA LEU A 14 32.00 28.19 0.54
C LEU A 14 32.15 28.14 2.06
N PHE A 15 33.36 28.40 2.58
CA PHE A 15 33.60 28.46 4.02
C PHE A 15 32.84 29.61 4.68
N ALA A 16 32.85 30.80 4.08
CA ALA A 16 32.10 31.95 4.58
C ALA A 16 30.58 31.65 4.59
N ILE A 17 30.04 31.05 3.53
CA ILE A 17 28.63 30.64 3.45
C ILE A 17 28.32 29.59 4.51
N ALA A 18 29.18 28.59 4.71
CA ALA A 18 28.99 27.56 5.72
C ALA A 18 28.96 28.15 7.15
N VAL A 19 29.86 29.10 7.46
CA VAL A 19 29.86 29.82 8.74
C VAL A 19 28.59 30.64 8.91
N LEU A 20 28.12 31.31 7.85
CA LEU A 20 26.91 32.12 7.88
C LEU A 20 25.65 31.27 8.06
N LEU A 21 25.60 30.10 7.40
CA LEU A 21 24.55 29.10 7.61
C LEU A 21 24.58 28.51 9.02
N LEU A 22 25.77 28.28 9.58
CA LEU A 22 25.92 27.80 10.96
C LEU A 22 25.41 28.85 11.96
N LEU A 23 25.78 30.11 11.77
CA LEU A 23 25.27 31.22 12.60
C LEU A 23 23.76 31.37 12.47
N ALA A 24 23.23 31.29 11.25
CA ALA A 24 21.78 31.30 11.03
C ALA A 24 21.11 30.11 11.73
N ALA A 25 21.67 28.91 11.67
CA ALA A 25 21.14 27.75 12.39
C ALA A 25 21.16 27.94 13.91
N ILE A 26 22.22 28.49 14.48
CA ILE A 26 22.32 28.79 15.92
C ILE A 26 21.29 29.87 16.33
N ILE A 27 21.13 30.92 15.53
CA ILE A 27 20.15 31.97 15.79
C ILE A 27 18.73 31.40 15.69
N ILE A 28 18.45 30.60 14.66
CA ILE A 28 17.18 29.91 14.48
C ILE A 28 16.91 28.99 15.68
N ASP A 29 17.86 28.17 16.11
CA ASP A 29 17.70 27.31 17.29
C ASP A 29 17.45 28.14 18.55
N SER A 30 18.15 29.26 18.73
CA SER A 30 17.97 30.14 19.90
C SER A 30 16.60 30.83 19.93
N TYR A 31 16.04 31.19 18.77
CA TYR A 31 14.72 31.83 18.66
C TYR A 31 13.56 30.84 18.58
N ILE A 32 13.78 29.64 18.02
CA ILE A 32 12.79 28.54 17.95
C ILE A 32 12.76 27.73 19.26
N SER A 33 13.77 27.87 20.12
CA SER A 33 13.72 27.38 21.51
C SER A 33 12.79 28.19 22.42
N ILE A 34 12.11 29.22 21.90
CA ILE A 34 10.96 29.84 22.58
C ILE A 34 9.82 28.83 22.50
N ASP A 35 9.70 28.04 23.57
CA ASP A 35 8.59 27.15 23.92
C ASP A 35 7.83 26.63 22.70
N LYS A 36 8.31 25.53 22.12
CA LYS A 36 7.34 24.61 21.48
C LYS A 36 6.28 24.41 22.55
N PRO A 37 5.02 24.82 22.33
CA PRO A 37 4.01 24.66 23.36
C PRO A 37 4.00 23.17 23.67
N GLU A 38 4.42 22.79 24.87
CA GLU A 38 4.28 21.42 25.32
C GLU A 38 2.79 21.14 25.19
N LEU A 39 2.45 20.29 24.21
CA LEU A 39 1.08 19.87 24.01
C LEU A 39 0.64 19.33 25.36
N LYS A 40 -0.31 20.01 26.01
CA LYS A 40 -0.81 19.60 27.32
C LYS A 40 -1.25 18.15 27.19
N LYS A 41 -0.45 17.26 27.78
CA LYS A 41 -0.71 15.82 27.76
C LYS A 41 -1.99 15.56 28.53
N LYS A 42 -2.84 14.71 27.98
CA LYS A 42 -4.10 14.32 28.62
C LYS A 42 -3.83 13.31 29.73
N GLU A 43 -4.33 13.59 30.94
CA GLU A 43 -4.41 12.57 31.99
C GLU A 43 -5.45 11.52 31.61
N ILE A 44 -5.10 10.25 31.81
CA ILE A 44 -5.96 9.12 31.46
C ILE A 44 -6.14 8.19 32.66
N THR A 45 -7.30 7.55 32.71
CA THR A 45 -7.61 6.52 33.71
C THR A 45 -7.01 5.16 33.33
N ALA A 46 -6.90 4.24 34.30
CA ALA A 46 -6.47 2.86 34.04
C ALA A 46 -7.36 2.14 33.01
N LEU A 47 -8.66 2.46 32.95
CA LEU A 47 -9.59 1.91 31.96
C LEU A 47 -9.32 2.45 30.55
N GLU A 48 -9.02 3.74 30.42
CA GLU A 48 -8.60 4.33 29.14
C GLU A 48 -7.26 3.75 28.68
N ALA A 49 -6.30 3.56 29.59
CA ALA A 49 -5.03 2.91 29.29
C ALA A 49 -5.24 1.46 28.79
N ASP A 50 -6.12 0.69 29.45
CA ASP A 50 -6.49 -0.66 28.99
C ASP A 50 -7.08 -0.64 27.57
N SER A 51 -7.97 0.32 27.30
CA SER A 51 -8.61 0.50 25.99
C SER A 51 -7.60 0.82 24.90
N LEU A 52 -6.69 1.78 25.14
CA LEU A 52 -5.63 2.16 24.20
C LEU A 52 -4.65 1.00 23.96
N PHE A 53 -4.29 0.27 25.01
CA PHE A 53 -3.44 -0.92 24.90
C PHE A 53 -4.09 -1.99 24.01
N LYS A 54 -5.35 -2.36 24.28
CA LYS A 54 -6.10 -3.31 23.44
C LYS A 54 -6.30 -2.81 22.01
N GLN A 55 -6.47 -1.51 21.82
CA GLN A 55 -6.54 -0.89 20.49
C GLN A 55 -5.24 -1.08 19.72
N ALA A 56 -4.07 -0.84 20.34
CA ALA A 56 -2.77 -1.09 19.71
C ALA A 56 -2.63 -2.55 19.24
N LEU A 57 -3.01 -3.50 20.10
CA LEU A 57 -3.00 -4.93 19.77
C LEU A 57 -3.93 -5.25 18.59
N LYS A 58 -5.15 -4.72 18.63
CA LYS A 58 -6.17 -4.91 17.59
C LYS A 58 -5.72 -4.35 16.23
N ASN A 59 -5.00 -3.22 16.22
CA ASN A 59 -4.46 -2.62 14.99
C ASN A 59 -3.47 -3.56 14.27
N TYR A 60 -2.83 -4.49 14.99
CA TYR A 60 -1.98 -5.55 14.42
C TYR A 60 -2.70 -6.91 14.28
N GLY A 61 -4.01 -6.94 14.48
CA GLY A 61 -4.82 -8.14 14.38
C GLY A 61 -4.58 -9.15 15.50
N VAL A 62 -4.00 -8.73 16.63
CA VAL A 62 -3.89 -9.54 17.84
C VAL A 62 -5.27 -9.55 18.51
N THR A 63 -5.94 -10.70 18.50
CA THR A 63 -7.29 -10.86 19.03
C THR A 63 -7.28 -11.39 20.47
N GLU A 64 -8.41 -11.28 21.19
CA GLU A 64 -8.54 -11.68 22.61
C GLU A 64 -8.06 -13.11 22.91
N ARG A 65 -8.20 -14.05 21.96
CA ARG A 65 -7.67 -15.42 22.10
C ARG A 65 -6.15 -15.51 22.27
N PHE A 66 -5.42 -14.45 21.93
CA PHE A 66 -3.97 -14.36 22.08
C PHE A 66 -3.55 -13.55 23.30
N ILE A 67 -4.52 -13.05 24.05
CA ILE A 67 -4.34 -12.22 25.24
C ILE A 67 -4.79 -13.04 26.44
N SER A 68 -3.86 -13.36 27.33
CA SER A 68 -4.18 -14.00 28.61
C SER A 68 -4.01 -12.99 29.74
N VAL A 69 -5.08 -12.73 30.47
CA VAL A 69 -5.04 -11.84 31.64
C VAL A 69 -4.71 -12.65 32.88
N LYS A 70 -3.57 -12.34 33.51
CA LYS A 70 -3.21 -12.85 34.83
C LYS A 70 -3.52 -11.76 35.85
N LYS A 71 -4.30 -12.08 36.88
CA LYS A 71 -4.46 -11.17 38.02
C LYS A 71 -3.16 -11.15 38.82
N ASN A 72 -2.60 -9.96 39.04
CA ASN A 72 -1.44 -9.82 39.90
C ASN A 72 -1.83 -10.14 41.35
N LYS A 73 -1.16 -11.12 41.97
CA LYS A 73 -1.44 -11.56 43.34
C LYS A 73 -1.14 -10.48 44.39
N LYS A 74 -0.31 -9.48 44.07
CA LYS A 74 0.10 -8.41 45.00
C LYS A 74 -0.70 -7.11 44.89
N ASN A 75 -1.28 -6.82 43.72
CA ASN A 75 -2.10 -5.63 43.49
C ASN A 75 -3.27 -5.98 42.55
N PRO A 76 -4.52 -6.08 43.07
CA PRO A 76 -5.65 -6.52 42.26
C PRO A 76 -6.06 -5.55 41.14
N ASN A 77 -5.59 -4.29 41.18
CA ASN A 77 -5.83 -3.27 40.16
C ASN A 77 -4.79 -3.29 39.02
N ASP A 78 -3.68 -4.00 39.17
CA ASP A 78 -2.65 -4.10 38.12
C ASP A 78 -3.05 -5.20 37.14
N SER A 79 -3.30 -4.83 35.89
CA SER A 79 -3.56 -5.80 34.84
C SER A 79 -2.24 -6.36 34.30
N ALA A 80 -2.02 -7.67 34.48
CA ALA A 80 -0.88 -8.37 33.89
C ALA A 80 -1.32 -9.16 32.64
N TYR A 81 -0.84 -8.75 31.48
CA TYR A 81 -1.14 -9.36 30.20
C TYR A 81 -0.01 -10.29 29.75
N SER A 82 -0.37 -11.46 29.23
CA SER A 82 0.50 -12.27 28.39
C SER A 82 -0.06 -12.26 26.97
N VAL A 83 0.72 -11.70 26.04
CA VAL A 83 0.32 -11.45 24.66
C VAL A 83 1.17 -12.30 23.73
N LYS A 84 0.52 -13.20 23.00
CA LYS A 84 1.15 -13.93 21.91
C LYS A 84 1.12 -13.09 20.64
N VAL A 85 2.29 -12.88 20.05
CA VAL A 85 2.48 -12.10 18.83
C VAL A 85 2.79 -13.03 17.67
N TYR A 86 2.30 -12.71 16.49
CA TYR A 86 2.59 -13.46 15.27
C TYR A 86 4.09 -13.42 14.93
N LYS A 87 4.61 -14.51 14.35
CA LYS A 87 6.04 -14.61 14.00
C LYS A 87 6.50 -13.55 13.00
N ASP A 88 5.58 -13.08 12.15
CA ASP A 88 5.83 -12.12 11.07
C ASP A 88 5.61 -10.66 11.52
N VAL A 89 5.38 -10.42 12.81
CA VAL A 89 5.27 -9.07 13.40
C VAL A 89 6.39 -8.87 14.41
N PRO A 90 7.35 -7.98 14.13
CA PRO A 90 8.29 -7.54 15.14
C PRO A 90 7.56 -6.91 16.32
N ILE A 91 7.87 -7.34 17.54
CA ILE A 91 7.28 -6.79 18.78
C ILE A 91 7.52 -5.28 18.84
N SER A 92 8.66 -4.80 18.36
CA SER A 92 8.98 -3.36 18.26
C SER A 92 7.95 -2.54 17.49
N LEU A 93 7.28 -3.09 16.46
CA LEU A 93 6.22 -2.38 15.74
C LEU A 93 4.94 -2.23 16.57
N ILE A 94 4.65 -3.21 17.42
CA ILE A 94 3.53 -3.14 18.37
C ILE A 94 3.86 -2.12 19.45
N LEU A 95 5.09 -2.11 19.97
CA LEU A 95 5.53 -1.13 20.95
C LEU A 95 5.46 0.30 20.40
N LEU A 96 5.90 0.51 19.16
CA LEU A 96 5.78 1.80 18.48
C LEU A 96 4.32 2.25 18.34
N GLU A 97 3.40 1.33 18.07
CA GLU A 97 1.97 1.65 18.01
C GLU A 97 1.41 2.02 19.39
N ILE A 98 1.82 1.31 20.44
CA ILE A 98 1.48 1.66 21.82
C ILE A 98 2.02 3.07 22.13
N GLU A 99 3.30 3.34 21.88
CA GLU A 99 3.90 4.66 22.08
C GLU A 99 3.14 5.76 21.33
N ASN A 100 2.76 5.54 20.07
CA ASN A 100 2.02 6.51 19.29
C ASN A 100 0.61 6.79 19.85
N LEU A 101 -0.10 5.78 20.35
CA LEU A 101 -1.43 5.95 20.94
C LEU A 101 -1.39 6.65 22.31
N PHE A 102 -0.31 6.44 23.08
CA PHE A 102 -0.12 7.05 24.39
C PHE A 102 0.67 8.37 24.34
N PHE A 103 1.31 8.72 23.23
CA PHE A 103 2.01 9.98 23.02
C PHE A 103 1.24 11.23 23.47
N PRO A 104 -0.08 11.38 23.20
CA PRO A 104 -0.84 12.54 23.65
C PRO A 104 -1.23 12.48 25.15
N THR A 105 -0.77 11.49 25.91
CA THR A 105 -1.17 11.23 27.30
C THR A 105 -0.01 11.42 28.28
N THR A 106 -0.31 11.51 29.58
CA THR A 106 0.69 11.58 30.65
C THR A 106 1.33 10.23 30.97
N ALA A 107 0.85 9.12 30.38
CA ALA A 107 1.37 7.80 30.67
C ALA A 107 2.83 7.64 30.21
N GLU A 108 3.63 6.96 31.01
CA GLU A 108 4.98 6.56 30.64
C GLU A 108 4.99 5.10 30.21
N ILE A 109 5.70 4.81 29.12
CA ILE A 109 5.87 3.46 28.60
C ILE A 109 7.32 3.06 28.79
N GLN A 110 7.54 1.95 29.49
CA GLN A 110 8.87 1.36 29.67
C GLN A 110 8.87 -0.05 29.11
N SER A 111 9.76 -0.34 28.18
CA SER A 111 9.88 -1.67 27.58
C SER A 111 11.30 -2.22 27.77
N GLN A 112 11.39 -3.50 28.12
CA GLN A 112 12.64 -4.23 28.28
C GLN A 112 12.55 -5.57 27.57
N GLU A 113 13.49 -5.82 26.67
CA GLU A 113 13.67 -7.11 26.01
C GLU A 113 14.61 -7.97 26.86
N GLU A 114 14.18 -9.18 27.24
CA GLU A 114 15.00 -10.10 28.05
C GLU A 114 16.14 -10.72 27.23
N ALA A 115 15.91 -10.94 25.93
CA ALA A 115 16.89 -11.44 24.95
C ALA A 115 16.40 -11.14 23.52
N ILE A 116 17.32 -11.00 22.55
CA ILE A 116 16.99 -10.72 21.14
C ILE A 116 16.00 -11.76 20.59
N GLY A 117 14.82 -11.30 20.19
CA GLY A 117 13.74 -12.16 19.66
C GLY A 117 13.07 -13.04 20.72
N GLY A 118 13.34 -12.77 21.99
CA GLY A 118 12.78 -13.45 23.15
C GLY A 118 11.52 -12.75 23.66
N LYS A 119 11.40 -12.70 24.99
CA LYS A 119 10.29 -12.07 25.68
C LYS A 119 10.55 -10.58 25.85
N THR A 120 9.52 -9.77 25.62
CA THR A 120 9.56 -8.34 25.90
C THR A 120 8.53 -8.00 26.96
N ILE A 121 8.97 -7.33 28.02
CA ILE A 121 8.11 -6.82 29.09
C ILE A 121 7.89 -5.34 28.87
N THR A 122 6.64 -4.93 28.79
CA THR A 122 6.23 -3.53 28.69
C THR A 122 5.40 -3.14 29.90
N LYS A 123 5.70 -2.00 30.49
CA LYS A 123 4.95 -1.40 31.58
C LYS A 123 4.38 -0.07 31.13
N ILE A 124 3.11 0.14 31.41
CA ILE A 124 2.42 1.42 31.24
C ILE A 124 2.21 1.98 32.64
N ILE A 125 2.81 3.13 32.91
CA ILE A 125 2.89 3.76 34.21
C ILE A 125 2.00 5.01 34.19
N LEU A 126 1.07 5.09 35.14
CA LEU A 126 0.21 6.24 35.40
C LEU A 126 0.53 6.73 36.81
N ASP A 127 0.75 8.04 37.00
CA ASP A 127 1.03 8.63 38.31
C ASP A 127 2.14 7.91 39.10
N ASN A 128 3.23 7.52 38.41
CA ASN A 128 4.35 6.74 38.95
C ASN A 128 3.98 5.34 39.47
N GLN A 129 2.81 4.80 39.13
CA GLN A 129 2.39 3.43 39.43
C GLN A 129 2.15 2.64 38.15
N ALA A 130 2.65 1.39 38.11
CA ALA A 130 2.47 0.51 36.96
C ALA A 130 1.00 0.06 36.89
N SER A 131 0.21 0.72 36.05
CA SER A 131 -1.20 0.40 35.85
C SER A 131 -1.39 -0.87 35.02
N LEU A 132 -0.49 -1.11 34.05
CA LEU A 132 -0.54 -2.25 33.15
C LEU A 132 0.85 -2.80 32.92
N THR A 133 1.00 -4.13 33.01
CA THR A 133 2.22 -4.84 32.62
C THR A 133 1.87 -5.87 31.56
N ALA A 134 2.56 -5.85 30.42
CA ALA A 134 2.37 -6.78 29.32
C ALA A 134 3.66 -7.55 29.03
N GLU A 135 3.52 -8.86 28.87
CA GLU A 135 4.55 -9.77 28.42
C GLU A 135 4.24 -10.17 26.97
N PHE A 136 5.07 -9.72 26.04
CA PHE A 136 5.01 -10.08 24.64
C PHE A 136 5.91 -11.27 24.34
N VAL A 137 5.37 -12.28 23.68
CA VAL A 137 6.11 -13.46 23.24
C VAL A 137 5.75 -13.76 21.79
N SER A 138 6.76 -13.87 20.92
CA SER A 138 6.55 -14.29 19.54
C SER A 138 6.24 -15.79 19.48
N ASP A 139 5.12 -16.15 18.86
CA ASP A 139 4.71 -17.54 18.68
C ASP A 139 5.03 -17.98 17.23
N LYS A 140 6.00 -18.91 17.11
CA LYS A 140 6.49 -19.41 15.81
C LYS A 140 5.41 -20.11 14.97
N ASN A 141 4.33 -20.57 15.60
CA ASN A 141 3.24 -21.27 14.93
C ASN A 141 2.12 -20.32 14.47
N LEU A 142 2.16 -19.04 14.86
CA LEU A 142 1.14 -18.06 14.49
C LEU A 142 1.62 -17.21 13.32
N THR A 143 0.81 -17.17 12.26
CA THR A 143 0.99 -16.27 11.10
C THR A 143 -0.25 -15.40 10.90
N ARG A 144 -0.04 -14.13 10.53
CA ARG A 144 -1.15 -13.23 10.23
C ARG A 144 -1.81 -13.47 8.89
N GLU A 145 -1.16 -14.17 7.95
CA GLU A 145 -1.58 -14.21 6.55
C GLU A 145 -3.07 -14.55 6.42
N LYS A 146 -3.84 -13.52 6.02
CA LYS A 146 -5.28 -13.60 5.80
C LYS A 146 -5.59 -13.86 4.34
N GLY A 147 -4.87 -13.21 3.43
CA GLY A 147 -5.05 -13.38 2.00
C GLY A 147 -4.12 -12.46 1.21
N LYS A 148 -4.09 -12.68 -0.10
CA LYS A 148 -3.31 -11.89 -1.05
C LYS A 148 -4.22 -11.12 -1.98
N ILE A 149 -3.88 -9.88 -2.25
CA ILE A 149 -4.68 -8.96 -3.05
C ILE A 149 -3.78 -8.35 -4.11
N GLY A 150 -4.18 -8.46 -5.37
CA GLY A 150 -3.59 -7.74 -6.50
C GLY A 150 -4.55 -6.71 -7.04
N PHE A 151 -4.06 -5.50 -7.31
CA PHE A 151 -4.89 -4.44 -7.90
C PHE A 151 -4.56 -4.25 -9.38
N VAL A 152 -5.62 -4.21 -10.18
CA VAL A 152 -5.61 -3.78 -11.57
C VAL A 152 -6.45 -2.51 -11.66
N VAL A 153 -5.81 -1.39 -11.98
CA VAL A 153 -6.45 -0.07 -11.96
C VAL A 153 -6.81 0.36 -13.38
N TYR A 154 -8.09 0.58 -13.66
CA TYR A 154 -8.59 0.99 -14.98
C TYR A 154 -9.19 2.40 -14.97
N ASN A 155 -9.56 2.91 -16.15
CA ASN A 155 -10.13 4.26 -16.34
C ASN A 155 -9.26 5.36 -15.71
N LEU A 156 -7.99 5.41 -16.11
CA LEU A 156 -7.12 6.55 -15.81
C LEU A 156 -7.57 7.78 -16.60
N ASP A 157 -7.72 8.89 -15.89
CA ASP A 157 -7.89 10.19 -16.50
C ASP A 157 -6.51 10.83 -16.75
N TYR A 158 -6.11 10.90 -18.02
CA TYR A 158 -4.80 11.45 -18.40
C TYR A 158 -4.70 12.98 -18.28
N SER A 159 -5.83 13.67 -18.08
CA SER A 159 -5.91 15.13 -17.99
C SER A 159 -5.59 15.66 -16.59
N VAL A 160 -5.64 14.79 -15.57
CA VAL A 160 -5.42 15.17 -14.17
C VAL A 160 -4.06 14.70 -13.65
N ASP A 161 -3.67 15.25 -12.49
CA ASP A 161 -2.49 14.76 -11.79
C ASP A 161 -2.71 13.34 -11.22
N ASN A 162 -1.88 12.42 -11.70
CA ASN A 162 -1.87 11.01 -11.32
C ASN A 162 -0.73 10.68 -10.34
N SER A 163 -0.01 11.68 -9.80
CA SER A 163 1.13 11.52 -8.90
C SER A 163 0.84 10.59 -7.72
N SER A 164 -0.33 10.71 -7.08
CA SER A 164 -0.73 9.85 -5.95
C SER A 164 -0.83 8.37 -6.33
N LEU A 165 -1.28 8.07 -7.56
CA LEU A 165 -1.38 6.70 -8.08
C LEU A 165 -0.02 6.15 -8.49
N LEU A 166 0.83 6.99 -9.09
CA LEU A 166 2.16 6.60 -9.55
C LEU A 166 3.13 6.39 -8.37
N ASN A 167 3.03 7.22 -7.33
CA ASN A 167 3.96 7.23 -6.18
C ASN A 167 3.51 6.34 -5.02
N THR A 168 2.38 5.65 -5.13
CA THR A 168 1.95 4.69 -4.11
C THR A 168 3.01 3.61 -3.91
N PRO A 169 3.27 3.09 -2.68
CA PRO A 169 4.15 1.94 -2.50
C PRO A 169 3.57 0.65 -3.08
N GLU A 170 2.26 0.58 -3.36
CA GLU A 170 1.59 -0.65 -3.80
C GLU A 170 2.00 -1.07 -5.22
N GLN A 171 2.16 -2.39 -5.42
CA GLN A 171 2.51 -2.98 -6.72
C GLN A 171 1.30 -3.11 -7.65
N ILE A 172 0.67 -1.99 -7.99
CA ILE A 172 -0.49 -1.97 -8.89
C ILE A 172 -0.10 -2.16 -10.35
N ILE A 173 -1.05 -2.66 -11.14
CA ILE A 173 -0.95 -2.71 -12.60
C ILE A 173 -2.01 -1.79 -13.20
N PHE A 174 -1.60 -0.85 -14.04
CA PHE A 174 -2.54 0.00 -14.77
C PHE A 174 -3.08 -0.73 -16.00
N LEU A 175 -4.38 -0.87 -16.10
CA LEU A 175 -5.05 -1.43 -17.27
C LEU A 175 -5.40 -0.30 -18.24
N LEU A 176 -4.73 -0.30 -19.39
CA LEU A 176 -4.81 0.78 -20.37
C LEU A 176 -5.56 0.32 -21.62
N THR A 177 -6.57 1.10 -22.02
CA THR A 177 -7.13 1.00 -23.37
C THR A 177 -6.14 1.63 -24.36
N PRO A 178 -5.74 0.92 -25.45
CA PRO A 178 -4.79 1.44 -26.43
C PRO A 178 -5.26 2.76 -27.08
N SER A 179 -4.47 3.82 -26.91
CA SER A 179 -4.66 5.14 -27.51
C SER A 179 -3.34 5.90 -27.59
N ALA A 180 -3.33 7.07 -28.22
CA ALA A 180 -2.21 7.98 -28.29
C ALA A 180 -1.89 8.56 -26.91
N GLU A 181 -2.90 8.84 -26.08
CA GLU A 181 -2.74 9.29 -24.70
C GLU A 181 -2.12 8.20 -23.84
N SER A 182 -2.65 6.97 -23.90
CA SER A 182 -2.11 5.86 -23.11
C SER A 182 -0.68 5.53 -23.53
N LYS A 183 -0.36 5.58 -24.84
CA LYS A 183 1.01 5.45 -25.35
C LYS A 183 1.97 6.50 -24.77
N LYS A 184 1.54 7.77 -24.68
CA LYS A 184 2.36 8.84 -24.08
C LYS A 184 2.53 8.65 -22.57
N PHE A 185 1.52 8.11 -21.90
CA PHE A 185 1.49 7.97 -20.44
C PHE A 185 2.35 6.81 -19.92
N ILE A 186 2.64 5.78 -20.74
CA ILE A 186 3.50 4.64 -20.37
C ILE A 186 4.84 5.07 -19.80
N GLY A 187 5.47 6.10 -20.38
CA GLY A 187 6.75 6.61 -19.89
C GLY A 187 6.69 7.00 -18.41
N LYS A 188 5.58 7.63 -17.98
CA LYS A 188 5.36 8.01 -16.58
C LYS A 188 5.12 6.80 -15.67
N ILE A 189 4.36 5.81 -16.14
CA ILE A 189 4.11 4.55 -15.42
C ILE A 189 5.43 3.84 -15.16
N LEU A 190 6.24 3.63 -16.21
CA LEU A 190 7.51 2.91 -16.11
C LEU A 190 8.54 3.67 -15.28
N SER A 191 8.63 5.01 -15.43
CA SER A 191 9.55 5.82 -14.61
C SER A 191 9.21 5.80 -13.13
N ALA A 192 7.94 5.58 -12.78
CA ALA A 192 7.49 5.39 -11.40
C ALA A 192 7.68 3.95 -10.88
N GLY A 193 8.33 3.07 -11.65
CA GLY A 193 8.52 1.67 -11.29
C GLY A 193 7.22 0.85 -11.29
N LYS A 194 6.16 1.33 -11.95
CA LYS A 194 4.88 0.66 -12.06
C LYS A 194 4.78 -0.15 -13.36
N ARG A 195 3.82 -1.05 -13.41
CA ARG A 195 3.56 -1.90 -14.58
C ARG A 195 2.21 -1.54 -15.20
N TYR A 196 2.05 -1.87 -16.47
CA TYR A 196 0.79 -1.71 -17.18
C TYR A 196 0.41 -3.00 -17.91
N ALA A 197 -0.88 -3.12 -18.21
CA ALA A 197 -1.47 -4.13 -19.06
C ALA A 197 -2.34 -3.43 -20.12
N LEU A 198 -2.69 -4.14 -21.19
CA LEU A 198 -3.57 -3.61 -22.23
C LEU A 198 -4.95 -4.21 -22.12
N LEU A 199 -5.99 -3.39 -22.30
CA LEU A 199 -7.36 -3.84 -22.44
C LEU A 199 -7.75 -3.84 -23.91
N ILE A 200 -8.17 -5.00 -24.41
CA ILE A 200 -8.82 -5.13 -25.72
C ILE A 200 -10.33 -5.19 -25.47
N ASN A 201 -11.04 -4.13 -25.87
CA ASN A 201 -12.48 -3.98 -25.74
C ASN A 201 -13.05 -3.12 -26.89
N ASP A 202 -14.37 -2.88 -26.87
CA ASP A 202 -15.07 -2.12 -27.91
C ASP A 202 -14.82 -0.60 -27.85
N GLU A 203 -14.23 -0.11 -26.76
CA GLU A 203 -14.01 1.32 -26.54
C GLU A 203 -12.80 1.87 -27.32
N ILE A 204 -11.99 1.01 -27.95
CA ILE A 204 -10.83 1.42 -28.76
C ILE A 204 -11.29 2.18 -30.01
N GLN A 205 -11.19 3.51 -29.97
CA GLN A 205 -11.60 4.37 -31.09
C GLN A 205 -10.52 4.56 -32.16
N GLU A 206 -9.24 4.51 -31.76
CA GLU A 206 -8.14 4.82 -32.68
C GLU A 206 -7.92 3.72 -33.72
N LEU A 207 -8.02 4.07 -35.00
CA LEU A 207 -7.91 3.13 -36.12
C LEU A 207 -6.60 2.32 -36.15
N ASN A 208 -5.53 2.85 -35.54
CA ASN A 208 -4.24 2.18 -35.45
C ASN A 208 -4.25 0.96 -34.52
N TYR A 209 -5.23 0.88 -33.62
CA TYR A 209 -5.35 -0.16 -32.61
C TYR A 209 -6.71 -0.87 -32.68
N LYS A 210 -7.71 -0.23 -33.27
CA LYS A 210 -9.06 -0.77 -33.42
C LYS A 210 -9.05 -2.05 -34.27
N ILE A 211 -9.69 -3.07 -33.73
CA ILE A 211 -9.95 -4.36 -34.37
C ILE A 211 -11.46 -4.46 -34.49
N ASP A 212 -11.94 -4.91 -35.64
CA ASP A 212 -13.38 -4.96 -35.92
C ASP A 212 -13.63 -6.07 -36.96
N GLU A 213 -14.73 -6.81 -36.82
CA GLU A 213 -15.07 -7.88 -37.76
C GLU A 213 -15.35 -7.37 -39.18
N SER A 214 -15.81 -6.13 -39.32
CA SER A 214 -16.07 -5.50 -40.61
C SER A 214 -14.79 -5.16 -41.38
N TYR A 215 -13.63 -5.19 -40.72
CA TYR A 215 -12.36 -4.85 -41.33
C TYR A 215 -11.72 -6.06 -42.01
N GLN A 216 -11.04 -5.81 -43.13
CA GLN A 216 -10.21 -6.83 -43.78
C GLN A 216 -9.17 -7.39 -42.80
N ILE A 217 -8.96 -8.71 -42.81
CA ILE A 217 -8.02 -9.41 -41.92
C ILE A 217 -6.62 -8.77 -41.93
N LYS A 218 -6.13 -8.34 -43.11
CA LYS A 218 -4.84 -7.65 -43.25
C LYS A 218 -4.76 -6.35 -42.42
N ARG A 219 -5.88 -5.61 -42.33
CA ARG A 219 -5.97 -4.41 -41.51
C ARG A 219 -5.99 -4.76 -40.02
N ASN A 220 -6.83 -5.71 -39.60
CA ASN A 220 -6.87 -6.17 -38.21
C ASN A 220 -5.50 -6.68 -37.75
N LYS A 221 -4.78 -7.42 -38.60
CA LYS A 221 -3.40 -7.84 -38.34
C LYS A 221 -2.45 -6.68 -38.11
N LYS A 222 -2.54 -5.63 -38.95
CA LYS A 222 -1.73 -4.42 -38.76
C LYS A 222 -2.07 -3.68 -37.45
N SER A 223 -3.36 -3.56 -37.11
CA SER A 223 -3.79 -2.99 -35.83
C SER A 223 -3.22 -3.77 -34.65
N PHE A 224 -3.28 -5.10 -34.74
CA PHE A 224 -2.75 -5.99 -33.71
C PHE A 224 -1.21 -5.89 -33.60
N GLU A 225 -0.48 -5.85 -34.71
CA GLU A 225 0.98 -5.62 -34.74
C GLU A 225 1.37 -4.29 -34.08
N ASN A 226 0.57 -3.25 -34.29
CA ASN A 226 0.80 -1.94 -33.67
C ASN A 226 0.68 -2.00 -32.14
N LEU A 227 -0.17 -2.86 -31.57
CA LEU A 227 -0.25 -3.05 -30.12
C LEU A 227 1.11 -3.50 -29.57
N PHE A 228 1.72 -4.53 -30.15
CA PHE A 228 3.02 -5.03 -29.68
C PHE A 228 4.16 -4.05 -29.97
N LYS A 229 4.08 -3.33 -31.10
CA LYS A 229 5.08 -2.33 -31.46
C LYS A 229 5.07 -1.13 -30.51
N HIS A 230 3.89 -0.65 -30.12
CA HIS A 230 3.75 0.56 -29.31
C HIS A 230 3.69 0.29 -27.81
N PHE A 231 3.38 -0.93 -27.41
CA PHE A 231 3.21 -1.32 -26.01
C PHE A 231 4.05 -2.58 -25.66
N PRO A 232 5.35 -2.64 -25.99
CA PRO A 232 6.14 -3.88 -25.92
C PRO A 232 6.35 -4.44 -24.51
N SER A 233 6.21 -3.61 -23.46
CA SER A 233 6.45 -4.00 -22.06
C SER A 233 5.16 -4.28 -21.27
N ALA A 234 4.05 -4.52 -21.95
CA ALA A 234 2.79 -4.88 -21.30
C ALA A 234 2.96 -6.15 -20.47
N ALA A 235 2.51 -6.13 -19.21
CA ALA A 235 2.61 -7.26 -18.31
C ALA A 235 1.74 -8.44 -18.73
N PHE A 236 0.56 -8.13 -19.26
CA PHE A 236 -0.38 -9.05 -19.91
C PHE A 236 -1.35 -8.25 -20.79
N ILE A 237 -2.14 -8.96 -21.57
CA ILE A 237 -3.27 -8.43 -22.35
C ILE A 237 -4.57 -8.94 -21.73
N ALA A 238 -5.40 -8.05 -21.21
CA ALA A 238 -6.76 -8.39 -20.80
C ALA A 238 -7.70 -8.23 -22.00
N ILE A 239 -8.60 -9.19 -22.17
CA ILE A 239 -9.65 -9.15 -23.18
C ILE A 239 -10.97 -9.05 -22.46
N ASP A 240 -11.78 -8.06 -22.81
CA ASP A 240 -13.16 -7.98 -22.33
C ASP A 240 -13.97 -9.10 -22.98
N ASP A 241 -14.22 -10.18 -22.24
CA ASP A 241 -14.92 -11.35 -22.72
C ASP A 241 -16.45 -11.16 -22.82
N LYS A 242 -16.94 -9.97 -22.44
CA LYS A 242 -18.32 -9.53 -22.66
C LYS A 242 -18.46 -8.57 -23.85
N SER A 243 -17.36 -8.10 -24.42
CA SER A 243 -17.35 -7.18 -25.57
C SER A 243 -17.95 -7.79 -26.84
N ASP A 244 -18.52 -6.93 -27.69
CA ASP A 244 -19.02 -7.31 -29.02
C ASP A 244 -17.87 -7.88 -29.86
N LEU A 245 -16.68 -7.26 -29.77
CA LEU A 245 -15.46 -7.75 -30.39
C LEU A 245 -15.16 -9.22 -30.03
N TYR A 246 -15.27 -9.59 -28.75
CA TYR A 246 -15.01 -10.95 -28.30
C TYR A 246 -16.13 -11.93 -28.66
N GLN A 247 -17.35 -11.46 -28.81
CA GLN A 247 -18.49 -12.28 -29.23
C GLN A 247 -18.58 -12.47 -30.75
N SER A 248 -17.86 -11.65 -31.53
CA SER A 248 -17.87 -11.64 -32.99
C SER A 248 -17.06 -12.77 -33.65
N ALA A 249 -17.15 -12.86 -34.98
CA ALA A 249 -16.39 -13.83 -35.77
C ALA A 249 -14.87 -13.58 -35.75
N ILE A 250 -14.41 -12.38 -35.39
CA ILE A 250 -12.97 -12.04 -35.36
C ILE A 250 -12.26 -12.57 -34.10
N ARG A 251 -13.00 -13.10 -33.12
CA ARG A 251 -12.45 -13.65 -31.87
C ARG A 251 -11.36 -14.70 -32.14
N ASP A 252 -11.62 -15.64 -33.04
CA ASP A 252 -10.68 -16.73 -33.31
C ASP A 252 -9.39 -16.21 -33.98
N PHE A 253 -9.49 -15.13 -34.76
CA PHE A 253 -8.31 -14.42 -35.28
C PHE A 253 -7.52 -13.75 -34.14
N LEU A 254 -8.20 -13.07 -33.21
CA LEU A 254 -7.58 -12.41 -32.05
C LEU A 254 -6.80 -13.42 -31.20
N LEU A 255 -7.44 -14.53 -30.83
CA LEU A 255 -6.83 -15.56 -29.99
C LEU A 255 -5.62 -16.22 -30.69
N LYS A 256 -5.74 -16.54 -31.98
CA LYS A 256 -4.61 -17.08 -32.77
C LYS A 256 -3.42 -16.13 -32.82
N GLU A 257 -3.65 -14.83 -33.00
CA GLU A 257 -2.54 -13.86 -33.02
C GLU A 257 -1.88 -13.68 -31.64
N LEU A 258 -2.65 -13.77 -30.54
CA LEU A 258 -2.10 -13.77 -29.18
C LEU A 258 -1.24 -15.01 -28.93
N GLU A 259 -1.74 -16.19 -29.28
CA GLU A 259 -1.05 -17.47 -29.13
C GLU A 259 0.23 -17.52 -29.98
N TRP A 260 0.15 -17.13 -31.25
CA TRP A 260 1.29 -17.08 -32.17
C TRP A 260 2.44 -16.24 -31.62
N ARG A 261 2.12 -15.14 -30.95
CA ARG A 261 3.10 -14.22 -30.33
C ARG A 261 3.53 -14.65 -28.94
N LYS A 262 2.98 -15.74 -28.40
CA LYS A 262 3.18 -16.20 -27.01
C LYS A 262 2.85 -15.08 -26.01
N ALA A 263 1.86 -14.25 -26.35
CA ALA A 263 1.42 -13.16 -25.48
C ALA A 263 0.71 -13.75 -24.26
N PHE A 264 1.04 -13.28 -23.07
CA PHE A 264 0.28 -13.64 -21.88
C PHE A 264 -1.02 -12.85 -21.87
N TYR A 265 -2.16 -13.54 -22.03
CA TYR A 265 -3.47 -12.91 -22.05
C TYR A 265 -4.45 -13.59 -21.09
N ILE A 266 -5.43 -12.82 -20.63
CA ILE A 266 -6.44 -13.25 -19.67
C ILE A 266 -7.79 -12.61 -19.99
N LYS A 267 -8.87 -13.23 -19.51
CA LYS A 267 -10.23 -12.67 -19.63
C LYS A 267 -10.49 -11.67 -18.51
N LEU A 268 -11.16 -10.58 -18.82
CA LEU A 268 -11.48 -9.55 -17.83
C LEU A 268 -12.39 -10.09 -16.71
N SER A 269 -13.27 -11.05 -17.02
CA SER A 269 -14.13 -11.75 -16.05
C SER A 269 -13.38 -12.54 -14.96
N GLN A 270 -12.07 -12.79 -15.11
CA GLN A 270 -11.26 -13.42 -14.06
C GLN A 270 -10.94 -12.45 -12.92
N PHE A 271 -11.19 -11.16 -13.09
CA PHE A 271 -11.01 -10.17 -12.05
C PHE A 271 -12.30 -9.93 -11.28
N ASP A 272 -12.18 -9.77 -9.98
CA ASP A 272 -13.27 -9.28 -9.14
C ASP A 272 -13.43 -7.78 -9.41
N LEU A 273 -14.49 -7.42 -10.16
CA LEU A 273 -14.83 -6.01 -10.38
C LEU A 273 -15.21 -5.37 -9.05
N PHE A 274 -14.43 -4.37 -8.64
CA PHE A 274 -14.77 -3.56 -7.48
C PHE A 274 -15.68 -2.43 -7.89
N ASP A 275 -16.90 -2.52 -7.39
CA ASP A 275 -17.92 -1.51 -7.60
C ASP A 275 -18.48 -1.01 -6.29
N SER A 276 -18.60 0.31 -6.17
CA SER A 276 -19.07 1.00 -4.95
C SER A 276 -20.51 1.49 -5.07
N TYR A 277 -21.28 1.02 -6.06
CA TYR A 277 -22.64 1.52 -6.38
C TYR A 277 -23.62 1.66 -5.18
N SER A 278 -23.44 0.91 -4.08
CA SER A 278 -24.37 0.91 -2.94
C SER A 278 -23.83 1.48 -1.62
N GLY A 279 -22.63 2.08 -1.59
CA GLY A 279 -22.07 2.62 -0.35
C GLY A 279 -20.75 3.40 -0.50
N SER A 280 -20.12 3.76 0.62
CA SER A 280 -18.78 4.35 0.57
C SER A 280 -17.77 3.32 0.08
N THR A 281 -16.85 3.75 -0.79
CA THR A 281 -15.74 2.95 -1.33
C THR A 281 -15.01 2.18 -0.22
N GLU A 282 -14.75 2.85 0.89
CA GLU A 282 -14.09 2.28 2.07
C GLU A 282 -14.86 1.11 2.69
N ARG A 283 -16.18 1.26 2.83
CA ARG A 283 -17.03 0.24 3.45
C ARG A 283 -17.15 -0.97 2.54
N ALA A 284 -17.42 -0.76 1.25
CA ALA A 284 -17.51 -1.82 0.25
C ALA A 284 -16.19 -2.61 0.19
N PHE A 285 -15.05 -1.91 0.19
CA PHE A 285 -13.74 -2.56 0.25
C PHE A 285 -13.57 -3.34 1.54
N GLY A 286 -13.92 -2.76 2.69
CA GLY A 286 -13.82 -3.44 3.97
C GLY A 286 -14.68 -4.70 4.08
N GLU A 287 -15.87 -4.72 3.50
CA GLU A 287 -16.74 -5.89 3.43
C GLU A 287 -16.14 -6.98 2.52
N MET A 288 -15.67 -6.60 1.32
CA MET A 288 -15.00 -7.52 0.39
C MET A 288 -13.74 -8.16 0.98
N ILE A 289 -12.91 -7.38 1.69
CA ILE A 289 -11.68 -7.90 2.29
C ILE A 289 -12.00 -8.81 3.49
N LYS A 290 -13.04 -8.51 4.27
CA LYS A 290 -13.46 -9.33 5.42
C LYS A 290 -14.11 -10.65 5.01
N SER A 291 -14.72 -10.72 3.82
CA SER A 291 -15.30 -11.97 3.31
C SER A 291 -14.27 -12.94 2.75
N MET A 292 -13.02 -12.51 2.56
CA MET A 292 -11.94 -13.39 2.10
C MET A 292 -11.62 -14.48 3.11
N ASN A 293 -11.49 -15.71 2.60
CA ASN A 293 -11.00 -16.86 3.35
C ASN A 293 -9.49 -16.75 3.61
N LYS A 294 -9.02 -17.48 4.63
CA LYS A 294 -7.58 -17.55 4.95
C LYS A 294 -6.81 -18.09 3.73
N ASN A 295 -5.75 -17.37 3.34
CA ASN A 295 -4.88 -17.65 2.19
C ASN A 295 -5.55 -17.50 0.81
N GLU A 296 -6.76 -16.94 0.75
CA GLU A 296 -7.39 -16.62 -0.53
C GLU A 296 -6.60 -15.56 -1.29
N SER A 297 -6.54 -15.68 -2.61
CA SER A 297 -5.92 -14.70 -3.51
C SER A 297 -6.98 -14.10 -4.41
N LYS A 298 -7.07 -12.76 -4.44
CA LYS A 298 -8.02 -12.03 -5.28
C LYS A 298 -7.30 -10.99 -6.12
N ILE A 299 -7.72 -10.87 -7.37
CA ILE A 299 -7.32 -9.76 -8.25
C ILE A 299 -8.52 -8.86 -8.40
N ILE A 300 -8.37 -7.63 -7.92
CA ILE A 300 -9.43 -6.64 -7.90
C ILE A 300 -9.23 -5.70 -9.08
N LEU A 301 -10.22 -5.64 -9.96
CA LEU A 301 -10.31 -4.64 -11.02
C LEU A 301 -11.04 -3.41 -10.47
N ILE A 302 -10.35 -2.27 -10.37
CA ILE A 302 -10.85 -1.07 -9.69
C ILE A 302 -10.63 0.20 -10.51
N ASN A 303 -11.61 1.09 -10.49
CA ASN A 303 -11.49 2.40 -11.13
C ASN A 303 -10.39 3.24 -10.45
N SER A 304 -9.63 4.01 -11.22
CA SER A 304 -8.58 4.90 -10.71
C SER A 304 -9.03 5.84 -9.60
N LYS A 305 -10.25 6.37 -9.67
CA LYS A 305 -10.86 7.25 -8.66
C LYS A 305 -11.07 6.51 -7.34
N ASN A 306 -11.76 5.38 -7.40
CA ASN A 306 -12.03 4.53 -6.23
C ASN A 306 -10.74 4.04 -5.58
N PHE A 307 -9.74 3.65 -6.39
CA PHE A 307 -8.45 3.21 -5.84
C PHE A 307 -7.73 4.32 -5.09
N LYS A 308 -7.79 5.57 -5.59
CA LYS A 308 -7.20 6.73 -4.91
C LYS A 308 -7.80 6.95 -3.53
N GLU A 309 -9.12 6.76 -3.38
CA GLU A 309 -9.80 6.85 -2.09
C GLU A 309 -9.32 5.77 -1.11
N LEU A 310 -9.03 4.55 -1.60
CA LEU A 310 -8.59 3.44 -0.76
C LEU A 310 -7.13 3.49 -0.33
N LEU A 311 -6.28 4.33 -0.94
CA LEU A 311 -4.82 4.34 -0.69
C LEU A 311 -4.46 4.46 0.79
N HIS A 312 -5.19 5.28 1.54
CA HIS A 312 -4.91 5.53 2.95
C HIS A 312 -5.30 4.33 3.85
N LEU A 313 -6.17 3.44 3.39
CA LEU A 313 -6.63 2.27 4.15
C LEU A 313 -5.70 1.06 4.00
N ILE A 314 -5.02 0.94 2.85
CA ILE A 314 -4.17 -0.22 2.52
C ILE A 314 -3.13 -0.53 3.61
N PRO A 315 -2.41 0.46 4.20
CA PRO A 315 -1.48 0.20 5.30
C PRO A 315 -2.14 -0.45 6.53
N ALA A 316 -3.37 -0.06 6.88
CA ALA A 316 -4.09 -0.64 8.01
C ALA A 316 -4.44 -2.13 7.75
N TYR A 317 -4.88 -2.45 6.52
CA TYR A 317 -5.12 -3.85 6.13
C TYR A 317 -3.83 -4.68 6.12
N ARG A 318 -2.69 -4.09 5.75
CA ARG A 318 -1.39 -4.75 5.84
C ARG A 318 -1.01 -5.06 7.29
N LYS A 319 -1.26 -4.15 8.23
CA LYS A 319 -0.99 -4.36 9.67
C LYS A 319 -1.77 -5.57 10.23
N ILE A 320 -2.96 -5.88 9.69
CA ILE A 320 -3.76 -7.01 10.17
C ILE A 320 -3.58 -8.32 9.39
N GLY A 321 -2.64 -8.36 8.42
CA GLY A 321 -2.23 -9.61 7.76
C GLY A 321 -2.61 -9.79 6.29
N TYR A 322 -3.18 -8.78 5.63
CA TYR A 322 -3.40 -8.85 4.19
C TYR A 322 -2.13 -8.48 3.43
N ARG A 323 -1.83 -9.24 2.37
CA ARG A 323 -0.66 -9.01 1.52
C ARG A 323 -1.11 -8.38 0.22
N PHE A 324 -0.58 -7.20 -0.06
CA PHE A 324 -0.79 -6.51 -1.34
C PHE A 324 0.39 -6.83 -2.25
N VAL A 325 0.12 -7.54 -3.34
CA VAL A 325 1.14 -8.06 -4.27
C VAL A 325 0.76 -7.69 -5.69
N SER A 326 1.67 -7.86 -6.64
CA SER A 326 1.35 -7.62 -8.05
C SER A 326 0.30 -8.61 -8.55
N ALA A 327 -0.69 -8.15 -9.32
CA ALA A 327 -1.65 -9.06 -9.95
C ALA A 327 -0.98 -10.13 -10.83
N THR A 328 0.17 -9.83 -11.44
CA THR A 328 0.94 -10.84 -12.19
C THR A 328 1.53 -11.96 -11.34
N GLU A 329 1.74 -11.74 -10.03
CA GLU A 329 2.15 -12.80 -9.10
C GLU A 329 0.98 -13.76 -8.83
N LEU A 330 -0.25 -13.25 -8.83
CA LEU A 330 -1.45 -14.02 -8.54
C LEU A 330 -2.01 -14.77 -9.76
N LEU A 331 -1.64 -14.35 -10.97
CA LEU A 331 -2.04 -14.99 -12.23
C LEU A 331 -1.13 -16.16 -12.64
N ARG A 332 -0.03 -16.40 -11.92
CA ARG A 332 0.94 -17.47 -12.19
C ARG A 332 0.66 -18.68 -11.32
#